data_AF-A0ABD5VW78-F1
#
_entry.id   AF-A0ABD5VW78-F1
#
_cell.length_a   1.000
_cell.length_b   1.000
_cell.length_c   1.000
_cell.angle_alpha   90.00
_cell.angle_beta   90.00
_cell.angle_gamma   90.00
#
_symmetry.space_group_name_H-M   'P 1'
#
loop_
_entity.id
_entity.type
_entity.pdbx_description
1 polymer ?
#
loop_
_entity_poly.entity_id
_entity_poly.type
_entity_poly.pdbx_seq_one_letter_code
_entity_poly.pdbx_strand_id
1 'polypeptide(L)'
;MLLFGGIGSVGLGLFAEALFPLSKVNASVAYRSSGGAAYLDGLQYSSWFDFLLAALARAIYFQFTPFPLHVNSIFDFLAFSATVFVIVLFISATRSLYECEYDETAAVLIAVVYLAGITGYGAIDSNFGTGVRHRIVFDFLLIIAAAPVIRRWGLLTRKWIGIIPRQRGHGDEQ
;
A
#
# COMPACT_ATOMS: atom_id res chain seq x y z
N MET A 1 -28.12 -7.87 9.85
CA MET A 1 -26.65 -7.79 9.68
C MET A 1 -26.09 -6.36 9.71
N LEU A 2 -26.81 -5.31 9.32
CA LEU A 2 -26.35 -3.91 9.35
C LEU A 2 -26.17 -3.26 10.75
N LEU A 3 -26.84 -3.79 11.79
CA LEU A 3 -26.82 -3.20 13.14
C LEU A 3 -25.50 -3.39 13.91
N PHE A 4 -24.74 -4.45 13.63
CA PHE A 4 -23.46 -4.72 14.31
C PHE A 4 -22.32 -3.83 13.83
N GLY A 5 -22.36 -3.39 12.56
CA GLY A 5 -21.35 -2.48 12.01
C GLY A 5 -21.41 -1.08 12.62
N GLY A 6 -22.61 -0.58 12.95
CA GLY A 6 -22.81 0.76 13.54
C GLY A 6 -22.32 0.87 14.98
N ILE A 7 -22.59 -0.15 15.80
CA ILE A 7 -22.14 -0.18 17.21
C ILE A 7 -20.62 -0.35 17.29
N GLY A 8 -20.04 -1.18 16.42
CA GLY A 8 -18.59 -1.36 16.34
C GLY A 8 -17.86 -0.08 15.92
N SER A 9 -18.40 0.68 14.97
CA SER A 9 -17.79 1.94 14.51
C SER A 9 -17.90 3.06 15.55
N VAL A 10 -19.02 3.16 16.29
CA VAL A 10 -19.15 4.11 17.41
C VAL A 10 -18.23 3.73 18.57
N GLY A 11 -18.15 2.44 18.93
CA GLY A 11 -17.26 1.95 19.97
C GLY A 11 -15.78 2.16 19.63
N LEU A 12 -15.39 1.95 18.37
CA LEU A 12 -14.04 2.20 17.88
C LEU A 12 -13.72 3.70 17.86
N GLY A 13 -14.68 4.56 17.50
CA GLY A 13 -14.52 6.02 17.57
C GLY A 13 -14.28 6.54 18.99
N LEU A 14 -15.09 6.09 19.96
CA LEU A 14 -14.93 6.46 21.36
C LEU A 14 -13.63 5.92 21.97
N PHE A 15 -13.25 4.68 21.61
CA PHE A 15 -12.00 4.07 22.05
C PHE A 15 -10.77 4.79 21.47
N ALA A 16 -10.82 5.14 20.18
CA ALA A 16 -9.77 5.92 19.52
C ALA A 16 -9.62 7.30 20.15
N GLU A 17 -10.72 7.96 20.53
CA GLU A 17 -10.69 9.26 21.19
C GLU A 17 -10.12 9.20 22.61
N ALA A 18 -10.41 8.13 23.35
CA ALA A 18 -9.85 7.92 24.69
C ALA A 18 -8.33 7.64 24.66
N LEU A 19 -7.83 6.91 23.66
CA LEU A 19 -6.40 6.56 23.54
C LEU A 19 -5.58 7.63 22.81
N PHE A 20 -6.14 8.25 21.78
CA PHE A 20 -5.45 9.17 20.87
C PHE A 20 -6.25 10.46 20.70
N PRO A 21 -6.22 11.37 21.69
CA PRO A 21 -6.88 12.67 21.53
C PRO A 21 -6.32 13.40 20.30
N LEU A 22 -7.21 13.95 19.46
CA LEU A 22 -6.89 14.61 18.19
C LEU A 22 -5.81 15.70 18.34
N SER A 23 -5.74 16.34 19.51
CA SER A 23 -4.69 17.32 19.85
C SER A 23 -3.28 16.74 19.80
N LYS A 24 -3.07 15.50 20.28
CA LYS A 24 -1.77 14.81 20.23
C LYS A 24 -1.40 14.40 18.81
N VAL A 25 -2.39 13.99 18.02
CA VAL A 25 -2.19 13.63 16.61
C VAL A 25 -1.80 14.88 15.82
N ASN A 26 -2.56 15.98 15.97
CA ASN A 26 -2.25 17.28 15.36
C ASN A 26 -0.86 17.80 15.75
N ALA A 27 -0.48 17.70 17.03
CA ALA A 27 0.85 18.09 17.50
C ALA A 27 1.97 17.24 16.86
N SER A 28 1.74 15.93 16.72
CA SER A 28 2.72 15.02 16.10
C SER A 28 2.90 15.29 14.62
N VAL A 29 1.81 15.60 13.91
CA VAL A 29 1.83 15.98 12.49
C VAL A 29 2.54 17.32 12.29
N ALA A 30 2.20 18.34 13.08
CA ALA A 30 2.82 19.67 12.98
C ALA A 30 4.33 19.64 13.29
N TYR A 31 4.76 18.78 14.21
CA TYR A 31 6.19 18.59 14.49
C TYR A 31 6.94 17.92 13.33
N ARG A 32 6.27 17.01 12.60
CA ARG A 32 6.90 16.23 11.51
C ARG A 32 6.78 16.88 10.13
N SER A 33 5.92 17.90 9.98
CA SER A 33 5.78 18.65 8.74
C SER A 33 6.80 19.79 8.59
N SER A 34 7.65 20.04 9.59
CA SER A 34 8.63 21.15 9.59
C SER A 34 9.88 20.93 8.71
N GLY A 35 9.75 20.30 7.53
CA GLY A 35 10.85 20.06 6.60
C GLY A 35 10.40 20.08 5.14
N GLY A 36 11.26 20.55 4.22
CA GLY A 36 10.93 20.81 2.80
C GLY A 36 10.49 19.62 1.93
N ALA A 37 10.29 18.44 2.53
CA ALA A 37 9.75 17.23 1.89
C ALA A 37 8.40 16.81 2.50
N ALA A 38 7.73 17.72 3.21
CA ALA A 38 6.43 17.50 3.80
C ALA A 38 5.30 17.60 2.76
N TYR A 39 4.35 16.68 2.79
CA TYR A 39 3.16 16.70 1.94
C TYR A 39 1.90 16.94 2.80
N LEU A 40 0.93 17.68 2.26
CA LEU A 40 -0.32 18.07 2.94
C LEU A 40 -0.12 18.86 4.25
N ASP A 41 0.79 19.83 4.22
CA ASP A 41 1.05 20.74 5.34
C ASP A 41 -0.16 21.67 5.57
N GLY A 42 -0.57 21.87 6.83
CA GLY A 42 -1.69 22.75 7.19
C GLY A 42 -3.09 22.11 7.25
N LEU A 43 -3.24 20.80 7.03
CA LEU A 43 -4.53 20.12 7.17
C LEU A 43 -4.81 19.84 8.66
N GLN A 44 -5.54 20.75 9.31
CA GLN A 44 -6.00 20.60 10.70
C GLN A 44 -7.30 19.78 10.74
N TYR A 45 -7.34 18.73 11.56
CA TYR A 45 -8.55 17.91 11.69
C TYR A 45 -9.62 18.64 12.49
N SER A 46 -10.74 18.93 11.84
CA SER A 46 -11.91 19.56 12.47
C SER A 46 -12.86 18.55 13.13
N SER A 47 -12.81 17.27 12.71
CA SER A 47 -13.65 16.18 13.22
C SER A 47 -13.00 14.80 12.97
N TRP A 48 -13.51 13.75 13.62
CA TRP A 48 -13.08 12.36 13.37
C TRP A 48 -13.34 11.87 11.95
N PHE A 49 -14.40 12.37 11.30
CA PHE A 49 -14.70 12.04 9.91
C PHE A 49 -13.67 12.66 8.96
N ASP A 50 -13.31 13.92 9.21
CA ASP A 50 -12.25 14.64 8.51
C ASP A 50 -10.89 13.95 8.70
N PHE A 51 -10.59 13.50 9.93
CA PHE A 51 -9.42 12.67 10.20
C PHE A 51 -9.41 11.37 9.38
N LEU A 52 -10.52 10.63 9.33
CA LEU A 52 -10.60 9.38 8.58
C LEU A 52 -10.37 9.61 7.08
N LEU A 53 -11.03 10.62 6.50
CA LEU A 53 -10.91 10.95 5.09
C LEU A 53 -9.47 11.41 4.74
N ALA A 54 -8.91 12.27 5.58
CA ALA A 54 -7.54 12.74 5.42
C ALA A 54 -6.51 11.63 5.65
N ALA A 55 -6.77 10.68 6.56
CA ALA A 55 -5.91 9.51 6.76
C ALA A 55 -5.90 8.61 5.52
N LEU A 56 -7.05 8.39 4.87
CA LEU A 56 -7.12 7.65 3.61
C LEU A 56 -6.37 8.38 2.48
N ALA A 57 -6.55 9.70 2.36
CA ALA A 57 -5.80 10.50 1.40
C ALA A 57 -4.28 10.39 1.67
N ARG A 58 -3.86 10.54 2.93
CA ARG A 58 -2.46 10.40 3.33
C ARG A 58 -1.92 8.99 3.13
N ALA A 59 -2.75 7.95 3.24
CA ALA A 59 -2.36 6.57 2.94
C ALA A 59 -1.96 6.40 1.47
N ILE A 60 -2.74 7.00 0.55
CA ILE A 60 -2.43 7.00 -0.88
C ILE A 60 -1.11 7.74 -1.13
N TYR A 61 -0.93 8.91 -0.52
CA TYR A 61 0.33 9.65 -0.62
C TYR A 61 1.50 8.82 -0.08
N PHE A 62 1.40 8.25 1.12
CA PHE A 62 2.44 7.40 1.70
C PHE A 62 2.84 6.24 0.78
N GLN A 63 1.86 5.57 0.17
CA GLN A 63 2.12 4.42 -0.69
C GLN A 63 2.73 4.80 -2.04
N PHE A 64 2.33 5.94 -2.63
CA PHE A 64 2.67 6.30 -4.01
C PHE A 64 3.55 7.56 -4.17
N THR A 65 4.14 8.07 -3.09
CA THR A 65 5.10 9.19 -3.13
C THR A 65 6.54 8.64 -3.27
N PRO A 66 7.43 9.26 -4.08
CA PRO A 66 7.30 10.60 -4.66
C PRO A 66 6.57 10.57 -6.00
N PHE A 67 5.73 11.57 -6.22
CA PHE A 67 5.12 11.83 -7.52
C PHE A 67 6.14 12.49 -8.47
N PRO A 68 5.98 12.38 -9.81
CA PRO A 68 6.88 12.99 -10.78
C PRO A 68 7.15 14.48 -10.53
N LEU A 69 6.14 15.18 -10.01
CA LEU A 69 6.18 16.61 -9.70
C LEU A 69 7.12 16.98 -8.54
N HIS A 70 7.58 16.00 -7.75
CA HIS A 70 8.47 16.20 -6.59
C HIS A 70 9.93 15.88 -6.88
N VAL A 71 10.29 15.60 -8.14
CA VAL A 71 11.66 15.22 -8.52
C VAL A 71 12.54 16.47 -8.64
N ASN A 72 13.32 16.77 -7.60
CA ASN A 72 14.26 17.90 -7.58
C ASN A 72 15.73 17.45 -7.64
N SER A 73 16.00 16.15 -7.52
CA SER A 73 17.34 15.55 -7.52
C SER A 73 17.38 14.16 -8.17
N ILE A 74 18.59 13.68 -8.47
CA ILE A 74 18.83 12.31 -8.97
C ILE A 74 18.32 11.25 -7.98
N PHE A 75 18.42 11.51 -6.68
CA PHE A 75 17.90 10.61 -5.66
C PHE A 75 16.36 10.56 -5.67
N ASP A 76 15.69 11.69 -5.92
CA ASP A 76 14.24 11.73 -6.06
C ASP A 76 13.78 10.97 -7.32
N PHE A 77 14.56 11.03 -8.40
CA PHE A 77 14.28 10.26 -9.62
C PHE A 77 14.39 8.75 -9.38
N LEU A 78 15.40 8.30 -8.63
CA LEU A 78 15.54 6.89 -8.26
C LEU A 78 14.39 6.45 -7.33
N ALA A 79 13.95 7.29 -6.41
CA ALA A 79 12.82 6.98 -5.55
C ALA A 79 11.48 6.99 -6.32
N PHE A 80 11.35 7.85 -7.35
CA PHE A 80 10.23 7.83 -8.28
C PHE A 80 10.19 6.53 -9.09
N SER A 81 11.32 6.05 -9.61
CA SER A 81 11.36 4.78 -10.35
C SER A 81 10.95 3.60 -9.47
N ALA A 82 11.38 3.58 -8.21
CA ALA A 82 10.90 2.61 -7.21
C ALA A 82 9.37 2.65 -7.03
N THR A 83 8.76 3.84 -7.10
CA THR A 83 7.31 4.01 -7.00
C THR A 83 6.57 3.43 -8.20
N VAL A 84 7.14 3.50 -9.40
CA VAL A 84 6.57 2.81 -10.58
C VAL A 84 6.51 1.30 -10.34
N PHE A 85 7.55 0.71 -9.74
CA PHE A 85 7.53 -0.71 -9.35
C PHE A 85 6.42 -1.00 -8.33
N VAL A 86 6.24 -0.13 -7.32
CA VAL A 86 5.17 -0.27 -6.34
C VAL A 86 3.77 -0.22 -7.00
N ILE A 87 3.56 0.65 -7.98
CA ILE A 87 2.29 0.71 -8.73
C ILE A 87 2.04 -0.60 -9.47
N VAL A 88 3.06 -1.16 -10.15
CA VAL A 88 2.94 -2.43 -10.86
C VAL A 88 2.64 -3.57 -9.88
N LEU A 89 3.29 -3.60 -8.72
CA LEU A 89 3.01 -4.57 -7.66
C LEU A 89 1.59 -4.45 -7.12
N PHE A 90 1.12 -3.22 -6.88
CA PHE A 90 -0.25 -2.97 -6.41
C PHE A 90 -1.31 -3.46 -7.41
N ILE A 91 -1.14 -3.15 -8.69
CA ILE A 91 -2.03 -3.62 -9.76
C ILE A 91 -1.98 -5.15 -9.85
N SER A 92 -0.77 -5.73 -9.79
CA SER A 92 -0.58 -7.18 -9.86
C SER A 92 -1.21 -7.90 -8.67
N ALA A 93 -1.04 -7.39 -7.45
CA ALA A 93 -1.64 -7.90 -6.23
C ALA A 93 -3.17 -7.84 -6.30
N THR A 94 -3.71 -6.70 -6.73
CA THR A 94 -5.16 -6.50 -6.91
C THR A 94 -5.71 -7.49 -7.92
N ARG A 95 -5.07 -7.60 -9.09
CA ARG A 95 -5.45 -8.57 -10.12
C ARG A 95 -5.37 -10.01 -9.61
N SER A 96 -4.35 -10.30 -8.81
CA SER A 96 -4.15 -11.63 -8.25
C SER A 96 -5.36 -12.02 -7.42
N LEU A 97 -5.83 -11.15 -6.51
CA LEU A 97 -7.04 -11.36 -5.70
C LEU A 97 -8.30 -11.69 -6.52
N TYR A 98 -8.42 -11.18 -7.76
CA TYR A 98 -9.56 -11.47 -8.63
C TYR A 98 -9.38 -12.72 -9.50
N GLU A 99 -8.15 -13.05 -9.89
CA GLU A 99 -7.87 -14.11 -10.88
C GLU A 99 -7.41 -15.44 -10.26
N CYS A 100 -6.98 -15.45 -9.01
CA CYS A 100 -6.41 -16.61 -8.35
C CYS A 100 -7.25 -17.06 -7.16
N GLU A 101 -7.22 -18.37 -6.89
CA GLU A 101 -7.80 -18.93 -5.68
C GLU A 101 -6.86 -18.66 -4.50
N TYR A 102 -7.44 -18.15 -3.41
CA TYR A 102 -6.75 -17.91 -2.15
C TYR A 102 -7.53 -18.53 -1.02
N ASP A 103 -6.80 -18.85 0.06
CA ASP A 103 -7.43 -18.95 1.37
C ASP A 103 -7.99 -17.56 1.74
N GLU A 104 -9.32 -17.50 1.92
CA GLU A 104 -10.04 -16.25 2.17
C GLU A 104 -9.53 -15.56 3.45
N THR A 105 -9.22 -16.35 4.49
CA THR A 105 -8.72 -15.84 5.77
C THR A 105 -7.36 -15.17 5.59
N ALA A 106 -6.43 -15.82 4.88
CA ALA A 106 -5.12 -15.27 4.60
C ALA A 106 -5.20 -14.01 3.73
N ALA A 107 -6.05 -14.00 2.69
CA ALA A 107 -6.24 -12.85 1.82
C ALA A 107 -6.80 -11.64 2.58
N VAL A 108 -7.83 -11.85 3.41
CA VAL A 108 -8.42 -10.80 4.27
C VAL A 108 -7.40 -10.30 5.28
N LEU A 109 -6.63 -11.20 5.92
CA LEU A 109 -5.61 -10.79 6.89
C LEU A 109 -4.53 -9.91 6.24
N ILE A 110 -4.00 -10.32 5.08
CA ILE A 110 -3.01 -9.54 4.35
C ILE A 110 -3.58 -8.17 3.94
N ALA A 111 -4.82 -8.15 3.43
CA ALA A 111 -5.48 -6.91 3.04
C ALA A 111 -5.69 -5.96 4.23
N VAL A 112 -6.16 -6.47 5.38
CA VAL A 112 -6.36 -5.67 6.60
C VAL A 112 -5.04 -5.13 7.13
N VAL A 113 -4.01 -5.97 7.25
CA VAL A 113 -2.69 -5.55 7.73
C VAL A 113 -2.08 -4.50 6.79
N TYR A 114 -2.21 -4.70 5.49
CA TYR A 114 -1.76 -3.74 4.50
C TYR A 114 -2.50 -2.40 4.62
N LEU A 115 -3.83 -2.41 4.56
CA LEU A 115 -4.67 -1.20 4.59
C LEU A 115 -4.54 -0.43 5.91
N ALA A 116 -4.58 -1.13 7.05
CA ALA A 116 -4.39 -0.51 8.36
C ALA A 116 -2.98 0.05 8.51
N GLY A 117 -1.97 -0.67 8.01
CA GLY A 117 -0.59 -0.24 8.04
C GLY A 117 -0.33 1.02 7.23
N ILE A 118 -0.72 1.06 5.95
CA ILE A 118 -0.52 2.25 5.10
C ILE A 118 -1.32 3.45 5.61
N THR A 119 -2.51 3.23 6.20
CA THR A 119 -3.34 4.29 6.76
C THR A 119 -2.75 4.83 8.05
N GLY A 120 -2.30 3.95 8.95
CA GLY A 120 -1.68 4.34 10.22
C GLY A 120 -0.35 5.07 10.00
N TYR A 121 0.52 4.52 9.16
CA TYR A 121 1.79 5.17 8.83
C TYR A 121 1.59 6.46 8.04
N GLY A 122 0.69 6.50 7.05
CA GLY A 122 0.39 7.71 6.30
C GLY A 122 -0.23 8.82 7.16
N ALA A 123 -1.08 8.49 8.13
CA ALA A 123 -1.67 9.48 9.03
C ALA A 123 -0.62 10.18 9.91
N ILE A 124 0.39 9.43 10.37
CA ILE A 124 1.42 9.88 11.32
C ILE A 124 2.66 10.46 10.61
N ASP A 125 3.01 9.94 9.44
CA ASP A 125 4.24 10.29 8.71
C ASP A 125 3.95 11.33 7.62
N SER A 126 4.31 12.58 7.89
CA SER A 126 4.15 13.69 6.94
C SER A 126 5.39 13.93 6.07
N ASN A 127 6.44 13.12 6.16
CA ASN A 127 7.70 13.33 5.44
C ASN A 127 7.96 12.21 4.42
N PHE A 128 8.18 12.59 3.15
CA PHE A 128 8.45 11.64 2.08
C PHE A 128 9.69 10.74 2.35
N GLY A 129 10.79 11.31 2.87
CA GLY A 129 12.04 10.58 3.11
C GLY A 129 11.93 9.54 4.22
N THR A 130 11.10 9.80 5.23
CA THR A 130 10.77 8.84 6.29
C THR A 130 9.75 7.80 5.78
N GLY A 131 8.80 8.25 4.95
CA GLY A 131 7.80 7.41 4.31
C GLY A 131 8.38 6.28 3.48
N VAL A 132 9.41 6.53 2.65
CA VAL A 132 10.06 5.48 1.84
C VAL A 132 10.63 4.35 2.69
N ARG A 133 11.21 4.67 3.86
CA ARG A 133 11.82 3.65 4.74
C ARG A 133 10.78 2.78 5.41
N HIS A 134 9.68 3.37 5.86
CA HIS A 134 8.58 2.62 6.49
C HIS A 134 7.73 1.86 5.48
N ARG A 135 7.71 2.29 4.22
CA ARG A 135 6.94 1.64 3.15
C ARG A 135 7.44 0.24 2.81
N ILE A 136 8.73 -0.06 3.03
CA ILE A 136 9.34 -1.33 2.60
C ILE A 136 8.59 -2.58 3.11
N VAL A 137 8.03 -2.52 4.32
CA VAL A 137 7.25 -3.63 4.90
C VAL A 137 5.96 -3.88 4.12
N PHE A 138 5.31 -2.81 3.65
CA PHE A 138 4.09 -2.89 2.85
C PHE A 138 4.37 -3.28 1.40
N ASP A 139 5.52 -2.87 0.87
CA ASP A 139 5.98 -3.32 -0.45
C ASP A 139 6.23 -4.84 -0.44
N PHE A 140 6.75 -5.42 0.65
CA PHE A 140 6.84 -6.87 0.81
C PHE A 140 5.48 -7.57 0.80
N LEU A 141 4.46 -7.00 1.46
CA LEU A 141 3.10 -7.55 1.41
C LEU A 141 2.54 -7.52 -0.01
N LEU A 142 2.78 -6.44 -0.76
CA LEU A 142 2.39 -6.37 -2.17
C LEU A 142 3.10 -7.41 -3.03
N ILE A 143 4.39 -7.66 -2.80
CA ILE A 143 5.13 -8.70 -3.52
C ILE A 143 4.51 -10.09 -3.29
N ILE A 144 4.19 -10.42 -2.03
CA ILE A 144 3.56 -11.70 -1.69
C ILE A 144 2.19 -11.83 -2.40
N ALA A 145 1.36 -10.79 -2.31
CA ALA A 145 0.04 -10.79 -2.95
C ALA A 145 0.12 -10.84 -4.49
N ALA A 146 1.13 -10.19 -5.09
CA ALA A 146 1.34 -10.14 -6.54
C ALA A 146 2.00 -11.39 -7.14
N ALA A 147 2.59 -12.26 -6.30
CA ALA A 147 3.41 -13.38 -6.75
C ALA A 147 2.75 -14.30 -7.80
N PRO A 148 1.45 -14.66 -7.69
CA PRO A 148 0.81 -15.54 -8.67
C PRO A 148 0.71 -14.92 -10.08
N VAL A 149 0.34 -13.64 -10.16
CA VAL A 149 0.27 -12.90 -11.44
C VAL A 149 1.66 -12.71 -12.04
N ILE A 150 2.65 -12.34 -11.24
CA ILE A 150 4.04 -12.18 -11.70
C ILE A 150 4.58 -13.50 -12.25
N ARG A 151 4.33 -14.62 -11.56
CA ARG A 151 4.70 -15.96 -12.05
C ARG A 151 4.04 -16.26 -13.40
N ARG A 152 2.75 -15.93 -13.55
CA ARG A 152 2.02 -16.12 -14.81
C ARG A 152 2.66 -15.32 -15.96
N TRP A 153 2.97 -14.04 -15.73
CA TRP A 153 3.66 -13.21 -16.72
C TRP A 153 5.04 -13.76 -17.09
N GLY A 154 5.82 -14.22 -16.10
CA GLY A 154 7.12 -14.85 -16.34
C GLY A 154 7.05 -16.13 -17.20
N LEU A 155 5.97 -16.92 -17.06
CA LEU A 155 5.75 -18.09 -17.92
C LEU A 155 5.37 -17.69 -19.36
N LEU A 156 4.54 -16.65 -19.51
CA LEU A 156 4.14 -16.14 -20.82
C LEU A 156 5.33 -15.55 -21.59
N THR A 157 6.19 -14.78 -20.92
CA THR A 157 7.39 -14.21 -21.56
C THR A 157 8.37 -15.30 -21.97
N ARG A 158 8.60 -16.33 -21.14
CA ARG A 158 9.45 -17.48 -21.50
C ARG A 158 8.91 -18.26 -22.71
N LYS A 159 7.59 -18.42 -22.81
CA LYS A 159 6.94 -19.03 -23.99
C LYS A 159 7.15 -18.18 -25.24
N TRP A 160 7.00 -16.86 -25.12
CA TRP A 160 7.17 -15.92 -26.23
C TRP A 160 8.62 -15.87 -26.75
N ILE A 161 9.61 -15.94 -25.86
CA ILE A 161 11.05 -15.96 -26.23
C ILE A 161 11.49 -17.35 -26.76
N GLY A 162 10.61 -18.35 -26.76
CA GLY A 162 10.91 -19.69 -27.30
C GLY A 162 11.88 -20.51 -26.45
N ILE A 163 12.09 -20.12 -25.18
CA ILE A 163 13.02 -20.80 -24.24
C ILE A 163 12.38 -22.06 -23.63
N ILE A 164 11.07 -22.27 -23.78
CA ILE A 164 10.45 -23.55 -23.42
C ILE A 164 10.86 -24.57 -24.47
N PRO A 165 11.67 -25.60 -24.14
CA PRO A 165 11.88 -26.70 -25.06
C PRO A 165 10.51 -27.32 -25.28
N ARG A 166 10.01 -27.24 -26.51
CA ARG A 166 8.87 -28.02 -26.96
C ARG A 166 9.18 -29.44 -26.49
N GLN A 167 8.44 -29.97 -25.50
CA GLN A 167 8.60 -31.37 -25.13
C GLN A 167 8.39 -32.14 -26.43
N ARG A 168 9.48 -32.61 -27.03
CA ARG A 168 9.43 -33.68 -28.02
C ARG A 168 8.79 -34.81 -27.24
N GLY A 169 7.53 -35.12 -27.56
CA GLY A 169 6.98 -36.42 -27.20
C GLY A 169 8.01 -37.43 -27.68
N HIS A 170 8.69 -38.06 -26.73
CA HIS A 170 9.38 -39.29 -27.02
C HIS A 170 8.29 -40.25 -27.49
N GLY A 171 8.48 -40.76 -28.69
CA GLY A 171 7.66 -41.83 -29.21
C GLY A 171 7.72 -42.97 -28.21
N ASP A 172 6.55 -43.40 -27.77
CA ASP A 172 6.38 -44.80 -27.45
C ASP A 172 6.19 -45.48 -28.81
N GLU A 173 7.33 -45.95 -29.32
CA GLU A 173 7.40 -47.04 -30.27
C GLU A 173 6.80 -48.30 -29.60
N GLN A 174 6.00 -49.01 -30.41
CA GLN A 174 5.55 -50.42 -30.29
C GLN A 174 4.24 -50.68 -29.54
#